data_AF-A0AAD9JVZ8-F1
#
_entry.id   AF-A0AAD9JVZ8-F1
#
_cell.length_a   1.000
_cell.length_b   1.000
_cell.length_c   1.000
_cell.angle_alpha   90.00
_cell.angle_beta   90.00
_cell.angle_gamma   90.00
#
_symmetry.space_group_name_H-M   'P 1'
#
loop_
_entity.id
_entity.type
_entity.pdbx_description
1 polymer ?
#
loop_
_entity_poly.entity_id
_entity_poly.type
_entity_poly.pdbx_seq_one_letter_code
_entity_poly.pdbx_strand_id
1 'polypeptide(L)'
;MSDTGDADPQQAATQAVIEVTTFANYLRRVVPVLLEDAEDTPEALIITLKDKNTIECMKKFLGDPQVPALFVQRMAAKDDTEVESGEGESDNVSYFITSEVQYTSSKANRYLSRSIQ
;
A
#
# COMPACT_ATOMS: atom_id res chain seq x y z
N MET A 1 -49.12 0.36 -28.80
CA MET A 1 -48.33 1.61 -28.70
C MET A 1 -46.96 1.22 -28.20
N SER A 2 -45.96 1.46 -29.03
CA SER A 2 -44.54 1.26 -28.77
C SER A 2 -44.06 2.24 -27.70
N ASP A 3 -43.19 1.82 -26.79
CA ASP A 3 -42.01 2.60 -26.47
C ASP A 3 -40.90 1.67 -25.96
N THR A 4 -39.92 1.48 -26.83
CA THR A 4 -38.68 0.77 -26.57
C THR A 4 -37.75 1.79 -25.91
N GLY A 5 -37.69 1.80 -24.59
CA GLY A 5 -36.64 2.49 -23.85
C GLY A 5 -35.38 1.64 -23.86
N ASP A 6 -34.65 1.67 -24.98
CA ASP A 6 -33.27 1.17 -25.07
C ASP A 6 -32.45 1.90 -24.00
N ALA A 7 -32.23 1.23 -22.87
CA ALA A 7 -31.25 1.67 -21.89
C ALA A 7 -29.88 1.36 -22.49
N ASP A 8 -29.31 2.37 -23.16
CA ASP A 8 -27.94 2.39 -23.65
C ASP A 8 -27.03 1.84 -22.52
N PRO A 9 -26.37 0.69 -22.69
CA PRO A 9 -25.50 0.14 -21.66
C PRO A 9 -24.31 1.09 -21.58
N GLN A 10 -24.39 2.00 -20.60
CA GLN A 10 -23.32 2.81 -20.01
C GLN A 10 -22.00 2.55 -20.73
N GLN A 11 -21.74 3.30 -21.81
CA GLN A 11 -20.49 3.18 -22.55
C GLN A 11 -19.37 3.26 -21.51
N ALA A 12 -18.74 2.12 -21.25
CA ALA A 12 -17.60 2.03 -20.38
C ALA A 12 -16.52 2.84 -21.09
N ALA A 13 -16.47 4.14 -20.78
CA ALA A 13 -15.46 5.03 -21.29
C ALA A 13 -14.13 4.33 -20.99
N THR A 14 -13.40 4.00 -22.05
CA THR A 14 -12.08 3.39 -21.97
C THR A 14 -11.16 4.40 -21.29
N GLN A 15 -11.18 4.42 -19.96
CA GLN A 15 -10.28 5.25 -19.17
C GLN A 15 -8.86 4.78 -19.47
N ALA A 16 -8.02 5.72 -19.92
CA ALA A 16 -6.61 5.46 -20.12
C ALA A 16 -6.01 5.01 -18.78
N VAL A 17 -5.67 3.72 -18.68
CA VAL A 17 -5.02 3.15 -17.51
C VAL A 17 -3.59 3.66 -17.49
N ILE A 18 -3.22 4.36 -16.41
CA ILE A 18 -1.85 4.86 -16.21
C ILE A 18 -0.88 3.68 -16.03
N GLU A 19 0.33 3.83 -16.58
CA GLU A 19 1.41 2.86 -16.37
C GLU A 19 1.76 2.75 -14.89
N VAL A 20 1.90 1.51 -14.42
CA VAL A 20 2.20 1.20 -13.00
C VAL A 20 3.51 1.83 -12.56
N THR A 21 4.49 1.90 -13.46
CA THR A 21 5.78 2.56 -13.21
C THR A 21 5.60 4.05 -12.91
N THR A 22 4.69 4.72 -13.62
CA THR A 22 4.38 6.13 -13.39
C THR A 22 3.69 6.32 -12.04
N PHE A 23 2.76 5.44 -11.69
CA PHE A 23 2.09 5.45 -10.39
C PHE A 23 3.06 5.14 -9.23
N ALA A 24 3.96 4.18 -9.39
CA ALA A 24 5.00 3.87 -8.39
C ALA A 24 5.95 5.05 -8.17
N ASN A 25 6.34 5.75 -9.25
CA ASN A 25 7.15 6.97 -9.15
C ASN A 25 6.40 8.14 -8.50
N TYR A 26 5.08 8.21 -8.65
CA TYR A 26 4.25 9.13 -7.87
C TYR A 26 4.30 8.79 -6.38
N LEU A 27 4.09 7.52 -6.01
CA LEU A 27 4.17 7.06 -4.61
C LEU A 27 5.53 7.35 -3.96
N ARG A 28 6.64 7.17 -4.69
CA ARG A 28 7.98 7.52 -4.19
C ARG A 28 8.13 8.98 -3.78
N ARG A 29 7.42 9.89 -4.43
CA ARG A 29 7.48 11.33 -4.13
C ARG A 29 6.55 11.73 -3.00
N VAL A 30 5.37 11.14 -2.92
CA VAL A 30 4.34 11.59 -1.96
C VAL A 30 4.40 10.86 -0.62
N VAL A 31 4.77 9.57 -0.60
CA VAL A 31 4.75 8.77 0.63
C VAL A 31 5.77 9.27 1.66
N PRO A 32 7.04 9.59 1.31
CA PRO A 32 8.00 10.11 2.29
C PRO A 32 7.56 11.44 2.91
N VAL A 33 7.02 12.34 2.09
CA VAL A 33 6.50 13.63 2.55
C VAL A 33 5.31 13.45 3.50
N LEU A 34 4.40 12.52 3.20
CA LEU A 34 3.17 12.33 3.98
C LEU A 34 3.35 11.49 5.25
N LEU A 35 4.27 10.52 5.26
CA LEU A 35 4.43 9.56 6.36
C LEU A 35 5.68 9.75 7.21
N GLU A 36 6.69 10.48 6.70
CA GLU A 36 7.98 10.68 7.38
C GLU A 36 8.37 12.16 7.48
N ASP A 37 7.59 13.09 6.89
CA ASP A 37 7.98 14.50 6.71
C ASP A 37 9.39 14.67 6.08
N ALA A 38 9.78 13.73 5.21
CA ALA A 38 11.11 13.64 4.61
C ALA A 38 11.09 13.85 3.09
N GLU A 39 12.17 14.45 2.56
CA GLU A 39 12.36 14.66 1.12
C GLU A 39 12.96 13.42 0.42
N ASP A 40 13.73 12.62 1.16
CA ASP A 40 14.39 11.42 0.64
C ASP A 40 13.46 10.19 0.71
N THR A 41 13.53 9.32 -0.30
CA THR A 41 12.72 8.09 -0.33
C THR A 41 13.38 6.98 0.51
N PRO A 42 12.71 6.45 1.55
CA PRO A 42 13.24 5.35 2.35
C PRO A 42 13.52 4.11 1.51
N GLU A 43 14.63 3.41 1.76
CA GLU A 43 14.97 2.18 1.04
C GLU A 43 13.88 1.10 1.18
N ALA A 44 13.28 1.00 2.36
CA ALA A 44 12.17 0.08 2.63
C ALA A 44 10.97 0.34 1.68
N LEU A 45 10.64 1.60 1.41
CA LEU A 45 9.60 1.96 0.45
C LEU A 45 10.00 1.58 -0.99
N ILE A 46 11.27 1.80 -1.36
CA ILE A 46 11.78 1.43 -2.69
C ILE A 46 11.67 -0.08 -2.91
N ILE A 47 12.00 -0.88 -1.89
CA ILE A 47 11.87 -2.34 -1.92
C ILE A 47 10.40 -2.73 -2.06
N THR A 48 9.51 -2.20 -1.22
CA THR A 48 8.07 -2.49 -1.29
C THR A 48 7.49 -2.17 -2.66
N LEU A 49 7.82 -1.03 -3.27
CA LEU A 49 7.32 -0.65 -4.59
C LEU A 49 7.84 -1.53 -5.74
N LYS A 50 8.93 -2.28 -5.52
CA LYS A 50 9.46 -3.26 -6.48
C LYS A 50 8.94 -4.67 -6.23
N ASP A 51 8.27 -4.92 -5.11
CA ASP A 51 7.70 -6.23 -4.79
C ASP A 51 6.62 -6.62 -5.80
N LYS A 52 6.63 -7.90 -6.19
CA LYS A 52 5.72 -8.43 -7.22
C LYS A 52 4.26 -8.31 -6.78
N ASN A 53 3.94 -8.61 -5.53
CA ASN A 53 2.56 -8.56 -5.03
C ASN A 53 2.07 -7.12 -4.97
N THR A 54 2.95 -6.20 -4.57
CA THR A 54 2.67 -4.76 -4.58
C THR A 54 2.39 -4.25 -6.00
N ILE A 55 3.19 -4.66 -6.98
CA ILE A 55 2.98 -4.31 -8.40
C ILE A 55 1.64 -4.85 -8.90
N GLU A 56 1.30 -6.10 -8.59
CA GLU A 56 0.00 -6.69 -8.96
C GLU A 56 -1.17 -5.97 -8.28
N CYS A 57 -1.03 -5.58 -7.02
CA CYS A 57 -2.03 -4.80 -6.29
C CYS A 57 -2.26 -3.43 -6.93
N MET A 58 -1.19 -2.70 -7.28
CA MET A 58 -1.28 -1.44 -7.99
C MET A 58 -1.92 -1.61 -9.38
N LYS A 59 -1.57 -2.67 -10.13
CA LYS A 59 -2.21 -2.99 -11.42
C LYS A 59 -3.71 -3.19 -11.30
N LYS A 60 -4.15 -3.94 -10.28
CA LYS A 60 -5.57 -4.14 -9.99
C LYS A 60 -6.25 -2.81 -9.66
N PHE A 61 -5.67 -2.01 -8.76
CA PHE A 61 -6.22 -0.69 -8.41
C PHE A 61 -6.38 0.23 -9.64
N LEU A 62 -5.42 0.22 -10.57
CA LEU A 62 -5.45 1.11 -11.74
C LEU A 62 -6.37 0.60 -12.86
N GLY A 63 -6.57 -0.71 -12.97
CA GLY A 63 -7.28 -1.33 -14.09
C GLY A 63 -8.65 -1.90 -13.76
N ASP A 64 -8.96 -2.13 -12.49
CA ASP A 64 -10.21 -2.73 -12.02
C ASP A 64 -11.08 -1.69 -11.30
N PRO A 65 -12.21 -1.27 -11.90
CA PRO A 65 -13.14 -0.32 -11.28
C PRO A 65 -13.72 -0.79 -9.94
N GLN A 66 -13.66 -2.10 -9.63
CA GLN A 66 -14.11 -2.66 -8.36
C GLN A 66 -13.11 -2.44 -7.22
N VAL A 67 -11.92 -1.91 -7.51
CA VAL A 67 -10.86 -1.63 -6.54
C VAL A 67 -10.70 -0.11 -6.39
N PRO A 68 -11.58 0.57 -5.63
CA PRO A 68 -11.63 2.04 -5.59
C PRO A 68 -10.57 2.68 -4.69
N ALA A 69 -9.86 1.88 -3.87
CA ALA A 69 -8.94 2.38 -2.86
C ALA A 69 -7.66 1.55 -2.79
N LEU A 70 -6.56 2.24 -2.47
CA LEU A 70 -5.25 1.66 -2.20
C LEU A 70 -4.71 2.31 -0.91
N PHE A 71 -4.28 1.47 0.03
CA PHE A 71 -3.74 1.87 1.31
C PHE A 71 -2.24 1.66 1.31
N VAL A 72 -1.50 2.67 1.75
CA VAL A 72 -0.07 2.59 2.05
C VAL A 72 0.09 2.71 3.55
N GLN A 73 0.57 1.64 4.18
CA GLN A 73 0.74 1.56 5.63
C GLN A 73 2.23 1.54 5.97
N ARG A 74 2.64 2.42 6.87
CA ARG A 74 3.96 2.43 7.49
C ARG A 74 3.88 1.71 8.84
N MET A 75 4.74 0.73 9.03
CA MET A 75 4.85 -0.04 10.27
C MET A 75 6.24 0.18 10.86
N ALA A 76 6.31 0.74 12.06
CA ALA A 76 7.53 0.79 12.85
C ALA A 76 7.51 -0.32 13.88
N ALA A 77 8.49 -1.22 13.85
CA ALA A 77 8.72 -2.13 14.97
C ALA A 77 9.30 -1.32 16.13
N LYS A 78 8.51 -1.09 17.19
CA LYS A 78 9.07 -0.68 18.47
C LYS A 78 9.74 -1.92 19.07
N ASP A 79 11.04 -1.87 19.22
CA ASP A 79 11.83 -2.86 19.92
C ASP A 79 11.35 -2.92 21.38
N ASP A 80 10.51 -3.90 21.72
CA ASP A 80 10.12 -4.22 23.11
C ASP A 80 11.17 -5.16 23.76
N THR A 81 12.40 -5.17 23.23
CA THR A 81 13.53 -5.95 23.73
C THR A 81 14.60 -5.02 24.27
N GLU A 82 14.48 -4.66 25.55
CA GLU A 82 15.60 -4.20 26.36
C GLU A 82 16.70 -5.28 26.37
N VAL A 83 17.58 -5.25 25.39
CA VAL A 83 18.93 -5.82 25.50
C VAL A 83 19.91 -4.81 24.92
N GLU A 84 20.62 -4.12 25.81
CA GLU A 84 21.81 -3.33 25.51
C GLU A 84 22.73 -4.11 24.56
N SER A 85 22.94 -3.58 23.34
CA SER A 85 24.24 -3.60 22.65
C SER A 85 24.16 -2.89 21.30
N GLY A 86 24.86 -1.76 21.19
CA GLY A 86 25.61 -1.41 19.98
C GLY A 86 24.86 -0.73 18.84
N GLU A 87 25.04 0.60 18.76
CA GLU A 87 25.14 1.42 17.55
C GLU A 87 24.32 1.01 16.31
N GLY A 88 23.21 1.71 16.12
CA GLY A 88 22.49 1.78 14.85
C GLY A 88 21.01 2.00 15.07
N GLU A 89 20.59 3.26 15.21
CA GLU A 89 19.19 3.71 15.16
C GLU A 89 18.59 3.47 13.75
N SER A 90 18.57 2.22 13.31
CA SER A 90 17.77 1.81 12.17
C SER A 90 16.40 1.42 12.70
N ASP A 91 15.53 2.41 12.86
CA ASP A 91 14.10 2.15 13.01
C ASP A 91 13.71 1.13 11.93
N ASN A 92 13.28 -0.06 12.34
CA ASN A 92 12.89 -1.13 11.44
C ASN A 92 11.51 -0.77 10.82
N VAL A 93 11.54 0.19 9.88
CA VAL A 93 10.38 0.70 9.18
C VAL A 93 10.09 -0.22 7.99
N SER A 94 8.87 -0.74 7.94
CA SER A 94 8.37 -1.53 6.82
C SER A 94 7.12 -0.89 6.22
N TYR A 95 6.93 -1.08 4.92
CA TYR A 95 5.81 -0.54 4.17
C TYR A 95 4.95 -1.67 3.61
N PHE A 96 3.64 -1.54 3.74
CA PHE A 96 2.66 -2.46 3.19
C PHE A 96 1.68 -1.71 2.28
N ILE A 97 1.44 -2.24 1.08
CA ILE A 97 0.53 -1.65 0.10
C ILE A 97 -0.57 -2.67 -0.20
N THR A 98 -1.82 -2.28 0.02
CA THR A 98 -2.97 -3.18 -0.14
C THR A 98 -4.21 -2.43 -0.61
N SER A 99 -5.06 -3.08 -1.39
CA SER A 99 -6.39 -2.58 -1.76
C SER A 99 -7.46 -2.92 -0.73
N GLU A 100 -7.13 -3.76 0.25
CA GLU A 100 -8.06 -4.21 1.28
C GLU A 100 -7.86 -3.41 2.57
N VAL A 101 -8.97 -3.01 3.19
CA VAL A 101 -8.93 -2.41 4.52
C VAL A 101 -8.66 -3.51 5.54
N GLN A 102 -7.43 -3.55 6.05
CA GLN A 102 -7.07 -4.40 7.18
C GLN A 102 -6.89 -3.53 8.42
N TYR A 103 -7.72 -3.76 9.46
CA TYR A 103 -7.59 -3.08 10.74
C TYR A 103 -6.44 -3.69 11.54
N THR A 104 -5.26 -3.08 11.46
CA THR A 104 -4.11 -3.46 12.29
C THR A 104 -4.19 -2.72 13.62
N SER A 105 -4.87 -3.31 14.61
CA SER A 105 -4.75 -2.84 16.00
C SER A 105 -3.32 -3.07 16.48
N SER A 106 -2.68 -2.05 17.05
CA SER A 106 -1.35 -2.16 17.68
C SER A 106 -1.32 -3.22 18.79
N LYS A 107 -2.48 -3.63 19.33
CA LYS A 107 -2.61 -4.71 20.33
C LYS A 107 -2.72 -6.11 19.70
N ALA A 108 -3.13 -6.25 18.44
CA ALA A 108 -3.36 -7.54 17.80
C ALA A 108 -2.05 -8.23 17.38
N ASN A 109 -0.96 -7.49 17.21
CA ASN A 109 0.35 -8.06 16.87
C ASN A 109 1.02 -8.83 18.03
N ARG A 110 0.53 -8.70 19.28
CA ARG A 110 1.08 -9.42 20.44
C ARG A 110 0.65 -10.89 20.54
N TYR A 111 -0.38 -11.32 19.82
CA TYR A 111 -0.95 -12.66 20.00
C TYR A 111 -0.56 -13.67 18.91
N LEU A 112 -0.12 -13.21 17.74
CA LEU A 112 0.30 -14.12 16.66
C LEU A 112 1.75 -14.60 16.79
N SER A 113 2.58 -13.90 17.56
CA SER A 113 3.96 -14.29 17.87
C SER A 113 4.08 -15.20 19.11
N ARG A 114 2.97 -15.59 19.75
CA ARG A 114 2.97 -16.46 20.95
C ARG A 114 2.46 -17.90 20.73
N SER A 115 2.14 -18.30 19.52
CA SER A 115 1.57 -19.65 19.26
C SER A 115 2.49 -20.62 18.52
N ILE A 116 3.80 -20.36 18.50
CA ILE A 116 4.78 -21.38 18.14
C ILE A 116 5.82 -21.47 19.25
N GLN A 117 5.46 -22.16 20.32
CA GLN A 117 6.39 -22.73 21.29
C GLN A 117 5.84 -24.07 21.77
#